data_AF-A0A7S2YGM5-F1
#
_entry.id   AF-A0A7S2YGM5-F1
#
_cell.length_a   1.000
_cell.length_b   1.000
_cell.length_c   1.000
_cell.angle_alpha   90.00
_cell.angle_beta   90.00
_cell.angle_gamma   90.00
#
_symmetry.space_group_name_H-M   'P 1'
#
loop_
_entity.id
_entity.type
_entity.pdbx_description
1 polymer ?
#
loop_
_entity_poly.entity_id
_entity_poly.type
_entity_poly.pdbx_seq_one_letter_code
_entity_poly.pdbx_strand_id
1 'polypeptide(L)'
;QERLQQVLHLLQPHNHTIFGLHVRHGNGEKSDFRLKHRPMDNANQWIRQTLKLLYNHVRDHSEIFQRKPLQLFLATDSSWVRDTLIRQSAVLAAKRGVAVLPIVTVPQQFFLQPGQGVTFNRLLGKAAKMKPLCLQVWQDMMLDLFILSKHCHVVMAGQYSSFTQSAPLALQFHKAVRTQQNLEAAKTNSEIEPPPHPNEHPIYVCQVGMDGDVMECFDSLGDWLLRRPVA
;
A
#
# COMPACT_ATOMS: atom_id res chain seq x y z
N GLN A 1 18.71 -8.85 -5.50
CA GLN A 1 18.88 -7.60 -6.26
C GLN A 1 18.04 -7.61 -7.54
N GLU A 2 18.10 -8.69 -8.35
CA GLU A 2 17.31 -8.82 -9.59
C GLU A 2 15.79 -8.66 -9.41
N ARG A 3 15.20 -9.31 -8.38
CA ARG A 3 13.76 -9.21 -8.09
C ARG A 3 13.29 -7.80 -7.77
N LEU A 4 14.09 -7.03 -7.02
CA LEU A 4 13.77 -5.63 -6.73
C LEU A 4 13.76 -4.82 -8.04
N GLN A 5 14.77 -4.99 -8.89
CA GLN A 5 14.84 -4.30 -10.18
C GLN A 5 13.66 -4.65 -11.09
N GLN A 6 13.25 -5.92 -11.12
CA GLN A 6 12.06 -6.34 -11.86
C GLN A 6 10.80 -5.61 -11.37
N VAL A 7 10.59 -5.53 -10.05
CA VAL A 7 9.41 -4.84 -9.50
C VAL A 7 9.48 -3.34 -9.74
N LEU A 8 10.66 -2.72 -9.60
CA LEU A 8 10.84 -1.29 -9.90
C LEU A 8 10.62 -0.97 -11.38
N HIS A 9 11.01 -1.88 -12.27
CA HIS A 9 10.75 -1.76 -13.69
C HIS A 9 9.25 -1.81 -14.01
N LEU A 10 8.48 -2.63 -13.30
CA LEU A 10 7.01 -2.68 -13.42
C LEU A 10 6.34 -1.45 -12.79
N LEU A 11 6.89 -0.95 -11.68
CA LEU A 11 6.33 0.20 -10.97
C LEU A 11 6.54 1.54 -11.70
N GLN A 12 7.65 1.68 -12.42
CA GLN A 12 7.99 2.91 -13.16
C GLN A 12 7.71 4.19 -12.33
N PRO A 13 8.34 4.39 -11.16
CA PRO A 13 8.03 5.48 -10.22
C PRO A 13 8.18 6.90 -10.80
N HIS A 14 8.92 7.03 -11.90
CA HIS A 14 9.06 8.28 -12.63
C HIS A 14 7.85 8.60 -13.53
N ASN A 15 7.06 7.60 -13.91
CA ASN A 15 5.91 7.73 -14.81
C ASN A 15 4.57 7.65 -14.09
N HIS A 16 4.53 7.09 -12.87
CA HIS A 16 3.30 6.87 -12.13
C HIS A 16 3.33 7.53 -10.75
N THR A 17 2.14 7.93 -10.29
CA THR A 17 1.89 8.12 -8.86
C THR A 17 1.59 6.76 -8.25
N ILE A 18 2.51 6.26 -7.42
CA ILE A 18 2.38 4.94 -6.80
C ILE A 18 1.67 5.05 -5.45
N PHE A 19 0.50 4.42 -5.32
CA PHE A 19 -0.13 4.16 -4.04
C PHE A 19 0.18 2.73 -3.61
N GLY A 20 0.72 2.57 -2.41
CA GLY A 20 0.95 1.28 -1.78
C GLY A 20 -0.27 0.88 -0.97
N LEU A 21 -0.91 -0.23 -1.30
CA LEU A 21 -2.00 -0.81 -0.53
C LEU A 21 -1.51 -2.05 0.20
N HIS A 22 -1.61 -2.02 1.53
CA HIS A 22 -1.36 -3.19 2.35
C HIS A 22 -2.67 -3.80 2.83
N VAL A 23 -2.94 -5.04 2.43
CA VAL A 23 -4.10 -5.83 2.85
C VAL A 23 -3.63 -7.06 3.60
N ARG A 24 -3.86 -7.04 4.93
CA ARG A 24 -3.74 -8.22 5.77
C ARG A 24 -5.13 -8.78 5.99
N HIS A 25 -5.45 -9.86 5.30
CA HIS A 25 -6.73 -10.53 5.50
C HIS A 25 -6.72 -11.40 6.78
N GLY A 26 -5.53 -11.86 7.17
CA GLY A 26 -5.37 -12.74 8.31
C GLY A 26 -5.50 -14.20 7.88
N ASN A 27 -4.63 -15.00 8.47
CA ASN A 27 -4.35 -16.35 7.98
C ASN A 27 -4.91 -17.42 8.93
N GLY A 28 -6.19 -17.28 9.32
CA GLY A 28 -6.86 -18.26 10.20
C GLY A 28 -6.51 -18.11 11.68
N GLU A 29 -5.93 -16.98 12.08
CA GLU A 29 -5.66 -16.60 13.47
C GLU A 29 -7.00 -16.35 14.18
N LYS A 30 -7.54 -17.37 14.87
CA LYS A 30 -8.91 -17.31 15.43
C LYS A 30 -9.03 -16.51 16.73
N SER A 31 -7.96 -16.33 17.50
CA SER A 31 -8.00 -15.68 18.81
C SER A 31 -7.59 -14.20 18.74
N ASP A 32 -6.30 -13.88 18.59
CA ASP A 32 -5.80 -12.50 18.72
C ASP A 32 -6.37 -11.54 17.66
N PHE A 33 -6.52 -12.02 16.42
CA PHE A 33 -7.00 -11.21 15.31
C PHE A 33 -8.50 -10.87 15.47
N ARG A 34 -9.32 -11.84 15.88
CA ARG A 34 -10.74 -11.62 16.19
C ARG A 34 -10.95 -10.79 17.45
N LEU A 35 -10.20 -11.08 18.52
CA LEU A 35 -10.30 -10.35 19.81
C LEU A 35 -9.95 -8.87 19.67
N LYS A 36 -9.06 -8.52 18.74
CA LYS A 36 -8.69 -7.13 18.45
C LYS A 36 -9.56 -6.48 17.38
N HIS A 37 -10.67 -7.10 16.99
CA HIS A 37 -11.56 -6.63 15.92
C HIS A 37 -10.82 -6.26 14.62
N ARG A 38 -9.80 -7.07 14.27
CA ARG A 38 -9.04 -6.95 13.03
C ARG A 38 -9.53 -7.78 11.84
N PRO A 39 -10.58 -8.63 11.90
CA PRO A 39 -11.05 -9.28 10.68
C PRO A 39 -11.73 -8.25 9.78
N MET A 40 -11.54 -8.46 8.48
CA MET A 40 -12.30 -7.78 7.45
C MET A 40 -13.47 -8.70 7.08
N ASP A 41 -14.61 -8.52 7.74
CA ASP A 41 -15.74 -9.46 7.72
C ASP A 41 -16.26 -9.73 6.30
N ASN A 42 -16.23 -8.71 5.44
CA ASN A 42 -16.53 -8.85 4.01
C ASN A 42 -15.41 -8.24 3.15
N ALA A 43 -14.29 -8.95 3.06
CA ALA A 43 -13.13 -8.47 2.33
C ALA A 43 -13.37 -8.25 0.82
N ASN A 44 -14.30 -8.98 0.20
CA ASN A 44 -14.71 -8.70 -1.19
C ASN A 44 -15.43 -7.36 -1.34
N GLN A 45 -16.34 -7.05 -0.42
CA GLN A 45 -17.01 -5.75 -0.38
C GLN A 45 -16.00 -4.64 -0.10
N TRP A 46 -15.15 -4.83 0.90
CA TRP A 46 -14.10 -3.87 1.25
C TRP A 46 -13.20 -3.56 0.04
N ILE A 47 -12.66 -4.58 -0.66
CA ILE A 47 -11.85 -4.38 -1.88
C ILE A 47 -12.62 -3.56 -2.92
N ARG A 48 -13.90 -3.87 -3.14
CA ARG A 48 -14.72 -3.16 -4.11
C ARG A 48 -14.93 -1.69 -3.73
N GLN A 49 -15.18 -1.41 -2.45
CA GLN A 49 -15.37 -0.03 -1.97
C GLN A 49 -14.05 0.74 -2.03
N THR A 50 -12.92 0.13 -1.63
CA THR A 50 -11.59 0.74 -1.72
C THR A 50 -11.24 1.10 -3.16
N LEU A 51 -11.55 0.24 -4.13
CA LEU A 51 -11.37 0.56 -5.54
C LEU A 51 -12.25 1.74 -5.99
N LYS A 52 -13.52 1.79 -5.56
CA LYS A 52 -14.38 2.94 -5.87
C LYS A 52 -13.84 4.23 -5.29
N LEU A 53 -13.32 4.19 -4.06
CA LEU A 53 -12.64 5.33 -3.43
C LEU A 53 -11.47 5.80 -4.28
N LEU A 54 -10.59 4.88 -4.70
CA LEU A 54 -9.45 5.21 -5.55
C LEU A 54 -9.87 5.81 -6.89
N TYR A 55 -10.86 5.23 -7.55
CA TYR A 55 -11.38 5.80 -8.81
C TYR A 55 -12.04 7.17 -8.62
N ASN A 56 -12.75 7.38 -7.51
CA ASN A 56 -13.30 8.70 -7.19
C ASN A 56 -12.15 9.69 -6.93
N HIS A 57 -11.16 9.31 -6.13
CA HIS A 57 -10.00 10.15 -5.83
C HIS A 57 -9.23 10.54 -7.10
N VAL A 58 -9.01 9.60 -8.03
CA VAL A 58 -8.37 9.88 -9.32
C VAL A 58 -9.19 10.86 -10.17
N ARG A 59 -10.52 10.72 -10.16
CA ARG A 59 -11.41 11.65 -10.86
C ARG A 59 -11.39 13.04 -10.22
N ASP A 60 -11.46 13.10 -8.90
CA ASP A 60 -11.57 14.35 -8.15
C ASP A 60 -10.26 15.15 -8.16
N HIS A 61 -9.12 14.51 -8.43
CA HIS A 61 -7.78 15.12 -8.57
C HIS A 61 -7.20 14.86 -9.96
N SER A 62 -8.03 14.95 -10.99
CA SER A 62 -7.69 14.55 -12.36
C SER A 62 -6.44 15.25 -12.92
N GLU A 63 -6.20 16.50 -12.54
CA GLU A 63 -5.05 17.31 -12.94
C GLU A 63 -3.71 16.74 -12.50
N ILE A 64 -3.66 16.05 -11.35
CA ILE A 64 -2.48 15.36 -10.85
C ILE A 64 -2.28 14.06 -11.63
N PHE A 65 -3.35 13.28 -11.77
CA PHE A 65 -3.28 11.93 -12.34
C PHE A 65 -3.26 11.88 -13.88
N GLN A 66 -3.64 12.95 -14.58
CA GLN A 66 -3.43 13.07 -16.03
C GLN A 66 -1.94 13.14 -16.38
N ARG A 67 -1.12 13.74 -15.51
CA ARG A 67 0.33 13.89 -15.72
C ARG A 67 1.09 12.64 -15.28
N LYS A 68 0.71 12.09 -14.12
CA LYS A 68 1.32 10.90 -13.53
C LYS A 68 0.21 9.94 -13.10
N PRO A 69 -0.23 9.03 -13.99
CA PRO A 69 -1.34 8.12 -13.73
C PRO A 69 -1.14 7.33 -12.44
N LEU A 70 -2.26 7.05 -11.75
CA LEU A 70 -2.23 6.24 -10.53
C LEU A 70 -1.85 4.79 -10.89
N GLN A 71 -0.92 4.23 -10.13
CA GLN A 71 -0.62 2.81 -10.11
C GLN A 71 -0.69 2.29 -8.67
N LEU A 72 -1.25 1.10 -8.48
CA LEU A 72 -1.39 0.48 -7.18
C LEU A 72 -0.30 -0.58 -6.97
N PHE A 73 0.56 -0.40 -5.99
CA PHE A 73 1.39 -1.49 -5.46
C PHE A 73 0.61 -2.22 -4.37
N LEU A 74 0.43 -3.54 -4.47
CA LEU A 74 -0.28 -4.35 -3.48
C LEU A 74 0.71 -5.23 -2.70
N ALA A 75 0.73 -5.04 -1.38
CA ALA A 75 1.36 -5.94 -0.42
C ALA A 75 0.27 -6.73 0.32
N THR A 76 0.29 -8.05 0.23
CA THR A 76 -0.71 -8.91 0.87
C THR A 76 -0.15 -10.29 1.18
N ASP A 77 -0.76 -10.95 2.18
CA ASP A 77 -0.49 -12.33 2.56
C ASP A 77 -1.32 -13.34 1.76
N SER A 78 -2.19 -12.89 0.85
CA SER A 78 -3.25 -13.69 0.25
C SER A 78 -3.36 -13.49 -1.27
N SER A 79 -3.10 -14.53 -2.07
CA SER A 79 -3.21 -14.47 -3.54
C SER A 79 -4.61 -14.07 -4.04
N TRP A 80 -5.66 -14.56 -3.38
CA TRP A 80 -7.04 -14.30 -3.79
C TRP A 80 -7.41 -12.80 -3.68
N VAL A 81 -6.73 -12.04 -2.80
CA VAL A 81 -6.90 -10.58 -2.68
C VAL A 81 -6.42 -9.91 -3.96
N ARG A 82 -5.23 -10.28 -4.45
CA ARG A 82 -4.68 -9.78 -5.72
C ARG A 82 -5.63 -10.07 -6.88
N ASP A 83 -6.03 -11.33 -7.02
CA ASP A 83 -6.86 -11.76 -8.15
C ASP A 83 -8.25 -11.09 -8.11
N THR A 84 -8.77 -10.84 -6.90
CA THR A 84 -10.02 -10.10 -6.70
C THR A 84 -9.86 -8.62 -7.02
N LEU A 85 -8.77 -7.98 -6.58
CA LEU A 85 -8.45 -6.59 -6.90
C LEU A 85 -8.38 -6.37 -8.42
N ILE A 86 -7.64 -7.22 -9.15
CA ILE A 86 -7.51 -7.15 -10.61
C ILE A 86 -8.88 -7.30 -11.28
N ARG A 87 -9.64 -8.35 -10.90
CA ARG A 87 -10.97 -8.62 -11.47
C ARG A 87 -11.95 -7.47 -11.19
N GLN A 88 -12.03 -6.99 -9.95
CA GLN A 88 -12.95 -5.92 -9.59
C GLN A 88 -12.54 -4.57 -10.21
N SER A 89 -11.23 -4.31 -10.36
CA SER A 89 -10.71 -3.13 -11.07
C SER A 89 -11.20 -3.12 -12.51
N ALA A 90 -11.04 -4.23 -13.24
CA ALA A 90 -11.52 -4.36 -14.62
C ALA A 90 -13.04 -4.17 -14.75
N VAL A 91 -13.84 -4.76 -13.85
CA VAL A 91 -15.30 -4.59 -13.84
C VAL A 91 -15.71 -3.15 -13.57
N LEU A 92 -15.08 -2.48 -12.60
CA LEU A 92 -15.38 -1.09 -12.27
C LEU A 92 -14.96 -0.14 -13.40
N ALA A 93 -13.80 -0.37 -14.01
CA ALA A 93 -13.29 0.36 -15.16
C ALA A 93 -14.28 0.32 -16.33
N ALA A 94 -14.72 -0.89 -16.71
CA ALA A 94 -15.70 -1.09 -17.78
C ALA A 94 -17.04 -0.40 -17.47
N LYS A 95 -17.53 -0.50 -16.22
CA LYS A 95 -18.78 0.14 -15.80
C LYS A 95 -18.72 1.67 -15.83
N ARG A 96 -17.55 2.24 -15.56
CA ARG A 96 -17.34 3.70 -15.48
C ARG A 96 -16.81 4.30 -16.78
N GLY A 97 -16.46 3.50 -17.78
CA GLY A 97 -15.85 3.98 -19.02
C GLY A 97 -14.45 4.58 -18.81
N VAL A 98 -13.69 4.05 -17.85
CA VAL A 98 -12.34 4.53 -17.49
C VAL A 98 -11.31 3.42 -17.66
N ALA A 99 -10.02 3.78 -17.64
CA ALA A 99 -8.94 2.80 -17.71
C ALA A 99 -8.90 1.88 -16.47
N VAL A 100 -8.44 0.65 -16.66
CA VAL A 100 -8.17 -0.28 -15.56
C VAL A 100 -7.02 0.24 -14.73
N LEU A 101 -7.19 0.28 -13.40
CA LEU A 101 -6.12 0.66 -12.49
C LEU A 101 -5.01 -0.40 -12.55
N PRO A 102 -3.77 -0.05 -12.96
CA PRO A 102 -2.69 -1.03 -13.02
C PRO A 102 -2.27 -1.43 -11.61
N ILE A 103 -2.20 -2.73 -11.35
CA ILE A 103 -1.88 -3.30 -10.04
C ILE A 103 -0.59 -4.11 -10.16
N VAL A 104 0.41 -3.74 -9.37
CA VAL A 104 1.71 -4.40 -9.29
C VAL A 104 1.85 -5.08 -7.93
N THR A 105 2.33 -6.32 -7.93
CA THR A 105 2.67 -7.07 -6.72
C THR A 105 4.07 -7.62 -6.85
N VAL A 106 4.78 -7.82 -5.75
CA VAL A 106 5.96 -8.68 -5.76
C VAL A 106 5.52 -10.10 -6.16
N PRO A 107 6.17 -10.76 -7.15
CA PRO A 107 5.92 -12.16 -7.43
C PRO A 107 6.32 -13.00 -6.21
N GLN A 108 5.33 -13.43 -5.42
CA GLN A 108 5.53 -14.39 -4.35
C GLN A 108 5.49 -15.79 -4.95
N GLN A 109 6.56 -16.57 -4.74
CA GLN A 109 6.62 -17.95 -5.22
C GLN A 109 5.68 -18.87 -4.42
N PHE A 110 5.31 -18.44 -3.21
CA PHE A 110 4.50 -19.22 -2.29
C PHE A 110 3.45 -18.33 -1.64
N PHE A 111 2.22 -18.41 -2.15
CA PHE A 111 1.06 -17.93 -1.43
C PHE A 111 0.58 -19.05 -0.51
N LEU A 112 0.50 -18.77 0.77
CA LEU A 112 -0.12 -19.68 1.72
C LEU A 112 -1.63 -19.77 1.41
N GLN A 113 -2.21 -20.96 1.57
CA GLN A 113 -3.66 -21.11 1.39
C GLN A 113 -4.40 -20.24 2.42
N PRO A 114 -5.61 -19.74 2.12
CA PRO A 114 -6.42 -19.02 3.10
C PRO A 114 -6.51 -19.80 4.42
N GLY A 115 -6.22 -19.15 5.55
CA GLY A 115 -6.20 -19.82 6.86
C GLY A 115 -4.86 -20.44 7.28
N GLN A 116 -3.81 -20.32 6.46
CA GLN A 116 -2.47 -20.80 6.79
C GLN A 116 -1.56 -19.66 7.29
N GLY A 117 -1.46 -19.50 8.62
CA GLY A 117 -0.62 -18.50 9.29
C GLY A 117 0.81 -18.36 8.76
N VAL A 118 1.33 -17.12 8.73
CA VAL A 118 2.75 -16.78 8.48
C VAL A 118 3.60 -16.88 9.75
N THR A 119 3.30 -17.84 10.63
CA THR A 119 4.08 -18.05 11.86
C THR A 119 5.31 -18.91 11.57
N PHE A 120 6.49 -18.41 11.96
CA PHE A 120 7.78 -19.10 11.88
C PHE A 120 7.71 -20.54 12.42
N ASN A 121 7.00 -20.76 13.53
CA ASN A 121 6.81 -22.07 14.15
C ASN A 121 6.02 -23.07 13.28
N ARG A 122 5.06 -22.62 12.47
CA ARG A 122 4.28 -23.49 11.57
C ARG A 122 5.06 -23.85 10.31
N LEU A 123 5.95 -22.97 9.87
CA LEU A 123 6.90 -23.22 8.79
C LEU A 123 8.09 -24.10 9.24
N LEU A 124 8.46 -24.05 10.53
CA LEU A 124 9.50 -24.90 11.12
C LEU A 124 9.02 -26.26 11.63
N GLY A 125 7.75 -26.37 12.06
CA GLY A 125 7.17 -27.61 12.62
C GLY A 125 7.19 -28.80 11.65
N LYS A 126 7.45 -28.56 10.36
CA LYS A 126 7.86 -29.56 9.37
C LYS A 126 9.36 -29.39 9.09
N ALA A 127 10.16 -29.99 9.96
CA ALA A 127 11.59 -29.78 10.14
C ALA A 127 12.45 -29.81 8.86
N ALA A 128 13.50 -28.99 8.87
CA ALA A 128 14.67 -28.93 7.96
C ALA A 128 14.43 -28.61 6.47
N LYS A 129 13.38 -29.14 5.82
CA LYS A 129 13.17 -28.99 4.37
C LYS A 129 12.53 -27.66 3.95
N MET A 130 11.94 -26.91 4.89
CA MET A 130 11.25 -25.64 4.61
C MET A 130 12.05 -24.39 5.01
N LYS A 131 13.34 -24.51 5.37
CA LYS A 131 14.21 -23.35 5.64
C LYS A 131 14.28 -22.39 4.45
N PRO A 132 14.46 -22.85 3.20
CA PRO A 132 14.47 -21.95 2.03
C PRO A 132 13.13 -21.24 1.85
N LEU A 133 12.02 -21.96 2.04
CA LEU A 133 10.68 -21.40 1.94
C LEU A 133 10.44 -20.30 2.98
N CYS A 134 10.82 -20.54 4.24
CA CYS A 134 10.66 -19.56 5.30
C CYS A 134 11.50 -18.30 5.05
N LEU A 135 12.75 -18.48 4.62
CA LEU A 135 13.62 -17.37 4.26
C LEU A 135 13.04 -16.59 3.06
N GLN A 136 12.51 -17.29 2.06
CA GLN A 136 11.89 -16.68 0.88
C GLN A 136 10.68 -15.82 1.26
N VAL A 137 9.75 -16.35 2.07
CA VAL A 137 8.56 -15.59 2.53
C VAL A 137 8.99 -14.36 3.34
N TRP A 138 10.04 -14.49 4.16
CA TRP A 138 10.58 -13.36 4.90
C TRP A 138 11.22 -12.31 3.97
N GLN A 139 11.99 -12.74 2.96
CA GLN A 139 12.56 -11.84 1.95
C GLN A 139 11.46 -11.13 1.14
N ASP A 140 10.38 -11.83 0.78
CA ASP A 140 9.23 -11.27 0.06
C ASP A 140 8.55 -10.19 0.92
N MET A 141 8.32 -10.48 2.19
CA MET A 141 7.77 -9.53 3.16
C MET A 141 8.67 -8.30 3.34
N MET A 142 10.00 -8.49 3.42
CA MET A 142 10.95 -7.36 3.51
C MET A 142 11.00 -6.53 2.23
N LEU A 143 10.80 -7.15 1.07
CA LEU A 143 10.71 -6.46 -0.21
C LEU A 143 9.42 -5.62 -0.30
N ASP A 144 8.28 -6.17 0.12
CA ASP A 144 7.02 -5.41 0.25
C ASP A 144 7.21 -4.21 1.18
N LEU A 145 7.86 -4.43 2.34
CA LEU A 145 8.15 -3.38 3.32
C LEU A 145 8.99 -2.26 2.70
N PHE A 146 10.05 -2.62 1.97
CA PHE A 146 10.94 -1.69 1.30
C PHE A 146 10.21 -0.87 0.23
N ILE A 147 9.42 -1.52 -0.62
CA ILE A 147 8.68 -0.85 -1.69
C ILE A 147 7.63 0.12 -1.12
N LEU A 148 6.85 -0.32 -0.13
CA LEU A 148 5.89 0.54 0.58
C LEU A 148 6.58 1.76 1.18
N SER A 149 7.76 1.57 1.78
CA SER A 149 8.46 2.64 2.51
C SER A 149 9.20 3.63 1.62
N LYS A 150 9.72 3.20 0.47
CA LYS A 150 10.63 4.02 -0.36
C LYS A 150 10.01 4.47 -1.68
N HIS A 151 9.24 3.60 -2.32
CA HIS A 151 8.79 3.81 -3.70
C HIS A 151 7.32 4.24 -3.80
N CYS A 152 6.55 4.13 -2.72
CA CYS A 152 5.19 4.65 -2.69
C CYS A 152 5.15 6.15 -2.33
N HIS A 153 4.21 6.87 -2.94
CA HIS A 153 3.89 8.25 -2.58
C HIS A 153 2.87 8.24 -1.45
N VAL A 154 1.88 7.36 -1.53
CA VAL A 154 0.88 7.14 -0.48
C VAL A 154 0.96 5.69 0.00
N VAL A 155 0.88 5.48 1.31
CA VAL A 155 0.74 4.14 1.90
C VAL A 155 -0.63 4.02 2.56
N MET A 156 -1.46 3.14 2.02
CA MET A 156 -2.81 2.82 2.49
C MET A 156 -2.83 1.49 3.23
N ALA A 157 -3.55 1.44 4.34
CA ALA A 157 -3.83 0.17 5.03
C ALA A 157 -5.32 0.08 5.38
N GLY A 158 -5.91 -1.10 5.16
CA GLY A 158 -7.32 -1.33 5.43
C GLY A 158 -7.70 -1.40 6.90
N GLN A 159 -6.74 -1.70 7.77
CA GLN A 159 -6.88 -1.76 9.23
C GLN A 159 -5.50 -1.67 9.91
N TYR A 160 -5.50 -1.61 11.24
CA TYR A 160 -4.29 -1.59 12.08
C TYR A 160 -3.40 -2.81 11.83
N SER A 161 -2.29 -2.61 11.10
CA SER A 161 -1.30 -3.65 10.84
C SER A 161 0.04 -3.26 11.44
N SER A 162 0.62 -4.13 12.26
CA SER A 162 1.99 -3.96 12.76
C SER A 162 3.01 -3.89 11.62
N PHE A 163 2.70 -4.48 10.47
CA PHE A 163 3.55 -4.43 9.28
C PHE A 163 3.69 -3.00 8.76
N THR A 164 2.57 -2.29 8.55
CA THR A 164 2.61 -0.91 8.06
C THR A 164 3.09 0.06 9.13
N GLN A 165 2.85 -0.23 10.41
CA GLN A 165 3.29 0.59 11.56
C GLN A 165 4.76 0.48 11.92
N SER A 166 5.48 -0.44 11.29
CA SER A 166 6.91 -0.57 11.47
C SER A 166 7.66 0.48 10.62
N ALA A 167 8.39 0.05 9.60
CA ALA A 167 9.15 0.95 8.73
C ALA A 167 8.28 1.86 7.83
N PRO A 168 7.17 1.42 7.20
CA PRO A 168 6.45 2.24 6.23
C PRO A 168 5.89 3.52 6.84
N LEU A 169 5.28 3.44 8.03
CA LEU A 169 4.74 4.60 8.73
C LEU A 169 5.81 5.64 9.05
N ALA A 170 6.88 5.22 9.73
CA ALA A 170 7.95 6.12 10.17
C ALA A 170 8.69 6.76 8.98
N LEU A 171 8.98 5.96 7.94
CA LEU A 171 9.69 6.45 6.76
C LEU A 171 8.81 7.36 5.90
N GLN A 172 7.50 7.09 5.79
CA GLN A 172 6.61 7.95 5.03
C GLN A 172 6.38 9.30 5.71
N PHE A 173 6.20 9.36 7.03
CA PHE A 173 6.11 10.65 7.71
C PHE A 173 7.41 11.44 7.61
N HIS A 174 8.57 10.78 7.73
CA HIS A 174 9.84 11.46 7.50
C HIS A 174 9.96 12.03 6.07
N LYS A 175 9.52 11.26 5.07
CA LYS A 175 9.51 11.68 3.67
C LYS A 175 8.56 12.86 3.45
N ALA A 176 7.36 12.82 4.04
CA ALA A 176 6.37 13.89 3.97
C ALA A 176 6.89 15.20 4.58
N VAL A 177 7.46 15.15 5.79
CA VAL A 177 8.06 16.32 6.47
C VAL A 177 9.18 16.92 5.61
N ARG A 178 10.07 16.09 5.06
CA ARG A 178 11.17 16.58 4.20
C ARG A 178 10.63 17.23 2.92
N THR A 179 9.63 16.63 2.28
CA THR A 179 8.99 17.21 1.09
C THR A 179 8.36 18.57 1.40
N GLN A 180 7.68 18.71 2.55
CA GLN A 180 7.11 19.98 2.97
C GLN A 180 8.18 21.04 3.22
N GLN A 181 9.26 20.70 3.95
CA GLN A 181 10.38 21.59 4.19
C GLN A 181 11.03 22.08 2.89
N ASN A 182 11.19 21.19 1.90
CA ASN A 182 11.73 21.55 0.60
C ASN A 182 10.79 22.51 -0.16
N LEU A 183 9.47 22.29 -0.10
CA LEU A 183 8.48 23.18 -0.70
C LEU A 183 8.47 24.57 -0.04
N GLU A 184 8.61 24.63 1.29
CA GLU A 184 8.72 25.89 2.03
C GLU A 184 10.03 26.61 1.70
N ALA A 185 11.17 25.90 1.70
CA ALA A 185 12.47 26.43 1.34
C ALA A 185 12.48 27.02 -0.08
N ALA A 186 11.87 26.34 -1.05
CA ALA A 186 11.78 26.82 -2.43
C ALA A 186 10.87 28.04 -2.61
N LYS A 187 9.90 28.26 -1.70
CA LYS A 187 9.11 29.51 -1.66
C LYS A 187 9.92 30.67 -1.12
N THR A 188 10.87 30.41 -0.22
CA THR A 188 11.68 31.45 0.45
C THR A 188 13.02 31.74 -0.24
N ASN A 189 13.62 30.79 -0.95
CA ASN A 189 14.91 30.92 -1.61
C ASN A 189 14.85 30.38 -3.04
N SER A 190 15.08 31.25 -4.03
CA SER A 190 14.95 30.92 -5.45
C SER A 190 16.14 30.15 -6.05
N GLU A 191 17.10 29.62 -5.26
CA GLU A 191 18.40 29.17 -5.82
C GLU A 191 19.02 27.88 -5.24
N ILE A 192 18.39 27.16 -4.30
CA ILE A 192 19.02 25.96 -3.72
C ILE A 192 18.06 24.76 -3.85
N GLU A 193 18.35 23.93 -4.85
CA GLU A 193 17.59 22.77 -5.32
C GLU A 193 16.29 23.08 -6.10
N PRO A 194 16.02 22.38 -7.22
CA PRO A 194 14.74 22.52 -7.89
C PRO A 194 13.64 22.11 -6.90
N PRO A 195 12.60 22.96 -6.69
CA PRO A 195 11.45 22.57 -5.90
C PRO A 195 10.93 21.21 -6.39
N PRO A 196 10.37 20.36 -5.50
CA PRO A 196 9.47 19.30 -5.94
C PRO A 196 8.51 19.96 -6.92
N HIS A 197 8.40 19.43 -8.15
CA HIS A 197 7.58 20.07 -9.16
C HIS A 197 6.22 20.38 -8.51
N PRO A 198 5.66 21.60 -8.67
CA PRO A 198 4.45 22.05 -7.96
C PRO A 198 3.19 21.21 -8.22
N ASN A 199 3.35 20.12 -8.97
CA ASN A 199 2.33 19.19 -9.44
C ASN A 199 2.63 17.73 -9.01
N GLU A 200 3.62 17.48 -8.16
CA GLU A 200 3.83 16.13 -7.59
C GLU A 200 2.78 15.83 -6.52
N HIS A 201 2.27 14.60 -6.55
CA HIS A 201 1.32 14.15 -5.55
C HIS A 201 1.98 14.19 -4.15
N PRO A 202 1.31 14.74 -3.13
CA PRO A 202 1.85 14.78 -1.78
C PRO A 202 2.05 13.39 -1.19
N ILE A 203 2.79 13.31 -0.10
CA ILE A 203 3.17 12.05 0.52
C ILE A 203 2.31 11.84 1.74
N TYR A 204 1.57 10.74 1.76
CA TYR A 204 0.63 10.44 2.83
C TYR A 204 0.77 9.02 3.36
N VAL A 205 0.34 8.86 4.60
CA VAL A 205 -0.14 7.59 5.12
C VAL A 205 -1.64 7.70 5.25
N CYS A 206 -2.38 6.78 4.64
CA CYS A 206 -3.83 6.76 4.71
C CYS A 206 -4.35 5.49 5.40
N GLN A 207 -5.40 5.66 6.18
CA GLN A 207 -6.18 4.57 6.74
C GLN A 207 -7.50 4.47 5.98
N VAL A 208 -7.76 3.29 5.44
CA VAL A 208 -9.04 2.99 4.80
C VAL A 208 -9.95 2.39 5.87
N GLY A 209 -11.18 2.86 5.95
CA GLY A 209 -12.17 2.41 6.94
C GLY A 209 -12.50 0.92 6.83
N MET A 210 -13.13 0.38 7.87
CA MET A 210 -13.50 -1.05 7.94
C MET A 210 -14.42 -1.50 6.80
N ASP A 211 -15.23 -0.60 6.25
CA ASP A 211 -16.15 -0.86 5.14
C ASP A 211 -15.53 -0.55 3.76
N GLY A 212 -14.33 0.04 3.75
CA GLY A 212 -13.60 0.37 2.53
C GLY A 212 -14.12 1.61 1.80
N ASP A 213 -15.01 2.38 2.41
CA ASP A 213 -15.73 3.51 1.80
C ASP A 213 -15.31 4.89 2.31
N VAL A 214 -14.41 4.93 3.30
CA VAL A 214 -13.73 6.13 3.79
C VAL A 214 -12.22 5.94 3.73
N MET A 215 -11.48 7.00 3.41
CA MET A 215 -10.03 7.05 3.45
C MET A 215 -9.58 8.33 4.16
N GLU A 216 -8.86 8.19 5.27
CA GLU A 216 -8.29 9.29 6.05
C GLU A 216 -6.79 9.34 5.82
N CYS A 217 -6.26 10.48 5.36
CA CYS A 217 -4.84 10.63 5.05
C CYS A 217 -4.14 11.58 6.02
N PHE A 218 -2.88 11.29 6.31
CA PHE A 218 -2.05 12.01 7.27
C PHE A 218 -0.66 12.21 6.66
N ASP A 219 -0.07 13.38 6.87
CA ASP A 219 1.29 13.75 6.46
C ASP A 219 2.26 13.84 7.65
N SER A 220 1.74 13.86 8.89
CA SER A 220 2.54 13.88 10.11
C SER A 220 2.16 12.78 11.11
N LEU A 221 3.15 12.34 11.89
CA LEU A 221 2.91 11.38 12.97
C LEU A 221 1.98 11.95 14.05
N GLY A 222 2.10 13.25 14.35
CA GLY A 222 1.27 13.92 15.35
C GLY A 222 -0.21 13.91 14.97
N ASP A 223 -0.50 14.22 13.71
CA ASP A 223 -1.87 14.23 13.18
C ASP A 223 -2.47 12.84 13.06
N TRP A 224 -1.64 11.85 12.73
CA TRP A 224 -2.03 10.46 12.77
C TRP A 224 -2.41 9.99 14.18
N LEU A 225 -1.62 10.35 15.20
CA LEU A 225 -1.89 10.01 16.60
C LEU A 225 -3.13 10.74 17.14
N LEU A 226 -3.32 12.01 16.77
CA LEU A 226 -4.43 12.86 17.21
C LEU A 226 -5.69 12.76 16.36
N ARG A 227 -5.66 11.94 15.29
CA ARG A 227 -6.78 11.76 14.34
C ARG A 227 -7.23 13.09 13.70
N ARG A 228 -6.28 13.86 13.20
CA ARG A 228 -6.51 15.12 12.47
C ARG A 228 -6.13 14.93 10.99
N PRO A 229 -6.99 14.35 10.15
CA PRO A 229 -6.64 14.10 8.76
C PRO A 229 -6.36 15.40 8.00
N VAL A 230 -5.54 15.31 6.96
CA VAL A 230 -5.33 16.40 6.01
C VAL A 230 -6.67 16.64 5.28
N ALA A 231 -7.08 17.91 5.22
CA ALA A 231 -8.34 18.35 4.59
C ALA A 231 -8.29 18.25 3.07
#